data_AF-A0A7C2KJU7-F1
#
_entry.id   AF-A0A7C2KJU7-F1
#
_cell.length_a   1.000
_cell.length_b   1.000
_cell.length_c   1.000
_cell.angle_alpha   90.00
_cell.angle_beta   90.00
_cell.angle_gamma   90.00
#
_symmetry.space_group_name_H-M   'P 1'
#
loop_
_entity.id
_entity.type
_entity.pdbx_description
1 polymer ?
#
loop_
_entity_poly.entity_id
_entity_poly.type
_entity_poly.pdbx_seq_one_letter_code
_entity_poly.pdbx_strand_id
1 'polypeptide(L)'
;TSFSLPAAPSGVAVNPNTNRIYMVNQASTKVFVIDGNTNTSTTITIPTTSLFEIDVNPDTNKIYVADAAFPNTLVVIDGNTNIPTQISLPGVPNGVAVNTNTNRIYVTDSTGNNLLVYDGNTNGPIATIGPLSINPLFVAVNPNINRIYVSDNGTPTGTVAVIDGNNNTFMSTIPVGDTPLRMAVNPFTNRVFVANRNSGNISVIDGDTNTVVSAIGVGTTPVGEGVMLL
;
A
#
# COMPACT_ATOMS: atom_id res chain seq x y z
N THR A 1 -23.11 10.68 -15.95
CA THR A 1 -22.96 9.59 -16.95
C THR A 1 -22.24 8.44 -16.27
N SER A 2 -22.70 7.20 -16.45
CA SER A 2 -21.97 6.03 -15.94
C SER A 2 -20.87 5.65 -16.93
N PHE A 3 -19.63 5.45 -16.47
CA PHE A 3 -18.52 4.95 -17.27
C PHE A 3 -18.04 3.60 -16.71
N SER A 4 -17.48 2.74 -17.56
CA SER A 4 -17.05 1.41 -17.13
C SER A 4 -15.66 1.47 -16.50
N LEU A 5 -15.57 1.07 -15.24
CA LEU A 5 -14.31 0.80 -14.56
C LEU A 5 -13.76 -0.58 -14.95
N PRO A 6 -12.46 -0.85 -14.70
CA PRO A 6 -11.95 -2.22 -14.78
C PRO A 6 -12.78 -3.14 -13.90
N ALA A 7 -13.10 -4.33 -14.40
CA ALA A 7 -13.69 -5.37 -13.57
C ALA A 7 -12.70 -5.76 -12.46
N ALA A 8 -13.11 -5.75 -11.19
CA ALA A 8 -12.27 -6.08 -10.04
C ALA A 8 -10.98 -5.22 -9.94
N PRO A 9 -11.07 -3.94 -9.55
CA PRO A 9 -9.87 -3.18 -9.20
C PRO A 9 -9.11 -3.90 -8.09
N SER A 10 -7.79 -3.95 -8.21
CA SER A 10 -6.91 -4.53 -7.20
C SER A 10 -6.34 -3.47 -6.28
N GLY A 11 -6.35 -2.20 -6.64
CA GLY A 11 -5.92 -1.10 -5.78
C GLY A 11 -6.48 0.24 -6.24
N VAL A 12 -6.69 1.14 -5.29
CA VAL A 12 -7.22 2.49 -5.52
C VAL A 12 -6.49 3.49 -4.61
N ALA A 13 -6.13 4.64 -5.17
CA ALA A 13 -5.53 5.74 -4.43
C ALA A 13 -6.10 7.08 -4.89
N VAL A 14 -6.13 8.07 -4.00
CA VAL A 14 -6.70 9.39 -4.29
C VAL A 14 -5.62 10.45 -4.12
N ASN A 15 -5.52 11.36 -5.10
CA ASN A 15 -4.78 12.59 -4.96
C ASN A 15 -5.77 13.73 -4.64
N PRO A 16 -5.91 14.14 -3.37
CA PRO A 16 -6.82 15.22 -2.99
C PRO A 16 -6.39 16.57 -3.59
N ASN A 17 -5.08 16.82 -3.75
CA ASN A 17 -4.55 18.09 -4.26
C ASN A 17 -4.91 18.32 -5.74
N THR A 18 -5.12 17.24 -6.51
CA THR A 18 -5.51 17.32 -7.92
C THR A 18 -6.94 16.84 -8.18
N ASN A 19 -7.69 16.46 -7.13
CA ASN A 19 -9.00 15.82 -7.19
C ASN A 19 -9.05 14.66 -8.21
N ARG A 20 -8.05 13.77 -8.16
CA ARG A 20 -7.94 12.61 -9.05
C ARG A 20 -7.94 11.30 -8.27
N ILE A 21 -8.57 10.28 -8.85
CA ILE A 21 -8.59 8.92 -8.31
C ILE A 21 -7.84 8.03 -9.30
N TYR A 22 -6.92 7.22 -8.79
CA TYR A 22 -6.11 6.30 -9.56
C TYR A 22 -6.48 4.87 -9.17
N MET A 23 -6.63 4.00 -10.17
CA MET A 23 -6.94 2.59 -9.93
C MET A 23 -6.15 1.67 -10.82
N VAL A 24 -5.85 0.49 -10.27
CA VAL A 24 -5.16 -0.59 -10.96
C VAL A 24 -5.96 -1.87 -10.89
N ASN A 25 -5.64 -2.79 -11.79
CA ASN A 25 -6.15 -4.14 -11.81
C ASN A 25 -5.02 -5.07 -12.25
N GLN A 26 -4.82 -6.17 -11.52
CA GLN A 26 -3.79 -7.18 -11.79
C GLN A 26 -3.85 -7.74 -13.22
N ALA A 27 -5.05 -7.87 -13.81
CA ALA A 27 -5.23 -8.37 -15.17
C ALA A 27 -5.05 -7.29 -16.26
N SER A 28 -4.76 -6.04 -15.88
CA SER A 28 -4.65 -4.90 -16.78
C SER A 28 -3.22 -4.36 -16.87
N THR A 29 -2.88 -3.83 -18.04
CA THR A 29 -1.67 -3.01 -18.26
C THR A 29 -1.94 -1.53 -18.05
N LYS A 30 -3.07 -1.16 -17.45
CA LYS A 30 -3.53 0.23 -17.37
C LYS A 30 -3.72 0.68 -15.93
N VAL A 31 -3.23 1.88 -15.65
CA VAL A 31 -3.68 2.70 -14.52
C VAL A 31 -4.84 3.55 -15.03
N PHE A 32 -5.99 3.44 -14.39
CA PHE A 32 -7.18 4.25 -14.68
C PHE A 32 -7.09 5.53 -13.86
N VAL A 33 -7.30 6.68 -14.50
CA VAL A 33 -7.27 8.01 -13.86
C VAL A 33 -8.66 8.60 -13.98
N ILE A 34 -9.34 8.83 -12.86
CA ILE A 34 -10.67 9.44 -12.82
C ILE A 34 -10.51 10.88 -12.34
N ASP A 35 -11.12 11.80 -13.07
CA ASP A 35 -11.32 13.18 -12.62
C ASP A 35 -12.50 13.23 -11.66
N GLY A 36 -12.25 13.65 -10.42
CA GLY A 36 -13.26 13.70 -9.35
C GLY A 36 -14.33 14.78 -9.54
N ASN A 37 -14.10 15.78 -10.41
CA ASN A 37 -15.09 16.82 -10.72
C ASN A 37 -16.09 16.33 -11.76
N THR A 38 -15.59 15.66 -12.80
CA THR A 38 -16.40 15.29 -13.97
C THR A 38 -16.88 13.84 -13.94
N ASN A 39 -16.28 13.00 -13.07
CA ASN A 39 -16.47 11.55 -13.07
C ASN A 39 -16.19 10.96 -14.46
N THR A 40 -15.12 11.42 -15.12
CA THR A 40 -14.64 10.86 -16.39
C THR A 40 -13.27 10.21 -16.20
N SER A 41 -13.00 9.12 -16.93
CA SER A 41 -11.72 8.41 -16.83
C SER A 41 -10.86 8.52 -18.09
N THR A 42 -9.55 8.61 -17.88
CA THR A 42 -8.51 8.32 -18.87
C THR A 42 -7.68 7.12 -18.39
N THR A 43 -6.72 6.68 -19.20
CA THR A 43 -5.84 5.56 -18.84
C THR A 43 -4.39 5.86 -19.17
N ILE A 44 -3.49 5.43 -18.29
CA ILE A 44 -2.04 5.42 -18.50
C ILE A 44 -1.64 3.96 -18.76
N THR A 45 -0.98 3.71 -19.88
CA THR A 45 -0.49 2.36 -20.23
C THR A 45 0.87 2.13 -19.60
N ILE A 46 0.96 1.07 -18.81
CA ILE A 46 2.21 0.54 -18.27
C ILE A 46 2.68 -0.57 -19.21
N PRO A 47 3.97 -0.65 -19.57
CA PRO A 47 4.47 -1.63 -20.54
C PRO A 47 4.59 -3.07 -19.97
N THR A 48 3.92 -3.36 -18.85
CA THR A 48 3.92 -4.62 -18.12
C THR A 48 2.50 -4.96 -17.64
N THR A 49 2.32 -6.19 -17.18
CA THR A 49 1.07 -6.74 -16.66
C THR A 49 1.20 -6.92 -15.13
N SER A 50 0.14 -7.26 -14.39
CA SER A 50 0.26 -7.59 -12.94
C SER A 50 0.49 -6.40 -11.99
N LEU A 51 -0.31 -5.34 -12.16
CA LEU A 51 -0.35 -4.20 -11.24
C LEU A 51 -1.16 -4.57 -9.98
N PHE A 52 -0.53 -4.58 -8.80
CA PHE A 52 -1.19 -5.00 -7.55
C PHE A 52 -1.78 -3.82 -6.77
N GLU A 53 -0.91 -2.99 -6.21
CA GLU A 53 -1.23 -1.89 -5.31
C GLU A 53 -0.80 -0.57 -5.93
N ILE A 54 -1.51 0.50 -5.58
CA ILE A 54 -1.21 1.86 -6.00
C ILE A 54 -1.32 2.80 -4.79
N ASP A 55 -0.38 3.74 -4.68
CA ASP A 55 -0.46 4.81 -3.70
C ASP A 55 0.05 6.12 -4.30
N VAL A 56 -0.31 7.25 -3.70
CA VAL A 56 -0.01 8.59 -4.21
C VAL A 56 0.73 9.39 -3.15
N ASN A 57 1.72 10.17 -3.58
CA ASN A 57 2.20 11.31 -2.81
C ASN A 57 1.51 12.59 -3.33
N PRO A 58 0.51 13.15 -2.61
CA PRO A 58 -0.19 14.36 -3.05
C PRO A 58 0.72 15.60 -3.09
N ASP A 59 1.75 15.65 -2.23
CA ASP A 59 2.65 16.81 -2.12
C ASP A 59 3.61 16.92 -3.30
N THR A 60 4.00 15.78 -3.88
CA THR A 60 4.88 15.74 -5.06
C THR A 60 4.12 15.44 -6.36
N ASN A 61 2.80 15.22 -6.28
CA ASN A 61 1.95 14.76 -7.37
C ASN A 61 2.52 13.52 -8.09
N LYS A 62 3.13 12.60 -7.34
CA LYS A 62 3.67 11.34 -7.86
C LYS A 62 2.78 10.17 -7.45
N ILE A 63 2.65 9.20 -8.36
CA ILE A 63 1.87 7.99 -8.15
C ILE A 63 2.81 6.79 -8.26
N TYR A 64 2.67 5.86 -7.33
CA TYR A 64 3.55 4.71 -7.17
C TYR A 64 2.72 3.44 -7.31
N VAL A 65 3.16 2.51 -8.16
CA VAL A 65 2.45 1.26 -8.41
C VAL A 65 3.40 0.08 -8.22
N ALA A 66 2.95 -0.91 -7.45
CA ALA A 66 3.60 -2.20 -7.33
C ALA A 66 3.28 -3.06 -8.58
N ASP A 67 4.30 -3.34 -9.38
CA ASP A 67 4.21 -4.16 -10.58
C ASP A 67 4.99 -5.48 -10.41
N ALA A 68 4.23 -6.57 -10.34
CA ALA A 68 4.75 -7.91 -10.08
C ALA A 68 4.99 -8.73 -11.35
N ALA A 69 4.81 -8.18 -12.56
CA ALA A 69 5.30 -8.87 -13.75
C ALA A 69 6.83 -8.89 -13.76
N PHE A 70 7.42 -9.90 -14.40
CA PHE A 70 8.86 -9.94 -14.59
C PHE A 70 9.28 -9.09 -15.82
N PRO A 71 10.25 -8.17 -15.69
CA PRO A 71 11.00 -7.84 -14.47
C PRO A 71 10.15 -7.07 -13.46
N ASN A 72 10.26 -7.41 -12.16
CA ASN A 72 9.49 -6.76 -11.08
C ASN A 72 9.85 -5.27 -10.97
N THR A 73 8.87 -4.38 -10.91
CA THR A 73 9.14 -2.94 -10.85
C THR A 73 8.29 -2.17 -9.84
N LEU A 74 8.85 -1.07 -9.35
CA LEU A 74 8.10 0.05 -8.82
C LEU A 74 7.87 1.01 -9.98
N VAL A 75 6.62 1.15 -10.42
CA VAL A 75 6.25 2.12 -11.44
C VAL A 75 6.01 3.46 -10.77
N VAL A 76 6.71 4.49 -11.22
CA VAL A 76 6.55 5.88 -10.77
C VAL A 76 5.93 6.69 -11.90
N ILE A 77 4.78 7.31 -11.66
CA ILE A 77 4.07 8.14 -12.62
C ILE A 77 4.12 9.58 -12.12
N ASP A 78 4.58 10.49 -12.98
CA ASP A 78 4.44 11.93 -12.74
C ASP A 78 3.00 12.34 -13.04
N GLY A 79 2.26 12.80 -12.03
CA GLY A 79 0.86 13.18 -12.16
C GLY A 79 0.60 14.43 -13.01
N ASN A 80 1.63 15.21 -13.35
CA ASN A 80 1.51 16.35 -14.27
C ASN A 80 1.54 15.89 -15.72
N THR A 81 2.44 14.95 -16.03
CA THR A 81 2.71 14.50 -17.41
C THR A 81 2.03 13.18 -17.75
N ASN A 82 1.60 12.42 -16.73
CA ASN A 82 1.12 11.04 -16.82
C ASN A 82 2.14 10.07 -17.46
N ILE A 83 3.44 10.38 -17.37
CA ILE A 83 4.51 9.55 -17.93
C ILE A 83 4.96 8.53 -16.87
N PRO A 84 4.88 7.21 -17.15
CA PRO A 84 5.42 6.18 -16.26
C PRO A 84 6.93 6.00 -16.42
N THR A 85 7.62 5.79 -15.30
CA THR A 85 9.02 5.37 -15.20
C THR A 85 9.09 4.08 -14.40
N GLN A 86 9.80 3.06 -14.89
CA GLN A 86 9.92 1.77 -14.22
C GLN A 86 11.24 1.66 -13.47
N ILE A 87 11.18 1.38 -12.17
CA ILE A 87 12.34 1.16 -11.32
C ILE A 87 12.41 -0.33 -10.98
N SER A 88 13.49 -1.00 -11.38
CA SER A 88 13.67 -2.44 -11.09
C SER A 88 13.75 -2.70 -9.59
N LEU A 89 13.02 -3.73 -9.14
CA LEU A 89 13.02 -4.20 -7.77
C LEU A 89 13.79 -5.53 -7.64
N PRO A 90 14.45 -5.78 -6.49
CA PRO A 90 15.17 -7.03 -6.24
C PRO A 90 14.23 -8.24 -5.99
N GLY A 91 12.94 -8.01 -5.80
CA GLY A 91 11.96 -9.06 -5.48
C GLY A 91 10.54 -8.68 -5.90
N VAL A 92 9.57 -9.54 -5.56
CA VAL A 92 8.18 -9.43 -6.04
C VAL A 92 7.37 -8.47 -5.18
N PRO A 93 6.89 -7.34 -5.73
CA PRO A 93 6.08 -6.39 -4.99
C PRO A 93 4.61 -6.81 -4.92
N ASN A 94 4.02 -6.70 -3.73
CA ASN A 94 2.59 -6.91 -3.53
C ASN A 94 1.88 -5.63 -3.06
N GLY A 95 2.57 -4.81 -2.27
CA GLY A 95 2.05 -3.59 -1.67
C GLY A 95 3.04 -2.44 -1.83
N VAL A 96 2.50 -1.23 -1.94
CA VAL A 96 3.26 0.02 -1.91
C VAL A 96 2.54 1.02 -1.00
N ALA A 97 3.29 1.80 -0.23
CA ALA A 97 2.76 2.91 0.56
C ALA A 97 3.76 4.06 0.63
N VAL A 98 3.25 5.28 0.72
CA VAL A 98 4.02 6.52 0.77
C VAL A 98 3.94 7.14 2.17
N ASN A 99 5.09 7.51 2.73
CA ASN A 99 5.13 8.52 3.80
C ASN A 99 5.28 9.90 3.16
N THR A 100 4.20 10.68 3.12
CA THR A 100 4.17 12.02 2.51
C THR A 100 5.07 13.00 3.25
N ASN A 101 5.14 12.93 4.58
CA ASN A 101 5.98 13.81 5.40
C ASN A 101 7.47 13.66 5.13
N THR A 102 7.94 12.42 4.86
CA THR A 102 9.36 12.15 4.61
C THR A 102 9.68 11.94 3.13
N ASN A 103 8.67 11.96 2.25
CA ASN A 103 8.75 11.55 0.86
C ASN A 103 9.46 10.19 0.66
N ARG A 104 9.13 9.20 1.51
CA ARG A 104 9.68 7.82 1.42
C ARG A 104 8.62 6.86 0.92
N ILE A 105 9.04 5.93 0.08
CA ILE A 105 8.18 4.95 -0.56
C ILE A 105 8.58 3.58 -0.01
N TYR A 106 7.60 2.85 0.51
CA TYR A 106 7.77 1.54 1.10
C TYR A 106 7.13 0.51 0.19
N VAL A 107 7.88 -0.52 -0.19
CA VAL A 107 7.42 -1.58 -1.11
C VAL A 107 7.68 -2.93 -0.47
N THR A 108 6.64 -3.77 -0.35
CA THR A 108 6.84 -5.14 0.15
C THR A 108 7.60 -5.97 -0.87
N ASP A 109 8.46 -6.88 -0.41
CA ASP A 109 9.10 -7.90 -1.25
C ASP A 109 8.76 -9.27 -0.67
N SER A 110 7.82 -9.97 -1.30
CA SER A 110 7.30 -11.26 -0.84
C SER A 110 8.25 -12.43 -1.14
N THR A 111 9.23 -12.25 -2.02
CA THR A 111 10.22 -13.31 -2.33
C THR A 111 11.43 -13.28 -1.42
N GLY A 112 11.88 -12.08 -1.04
CA GLY A 112 12.98 -11.89 -0.10
C GLY A 112 12.53 -11.72 1.35
N ASN A 113 11.22 -11.70 1.61
CA ASN A 113 10.61 -11.38 2.90
C ASN A 113 11.08 -10.02 3.45
N ASN A 114 11.20 -9.02 2.59
CA ASN A 114 11.74 -7.71 2.97
C ASN A 114 10.69 -6.60 2.86
N LEU A 115 10.98 -5.47 3.49
CA LEU A 115 10.41 -4.18 3.14
C LEU A 115 11.50 -3.33 2.48
N LEU A 116 11.26 -2.91 1.25
CA LEU A 116 12.16 -2.04 0.50
C LEU A 116 11.78 -0.58 0.74
N VAL A 117 12.77 0.28 0.86
CA VAL A 117 12.58 1.73 1.08
C VAL A 117 13.25 2.49 -0.06
N TYR A 118 12.50 3.37 -0.71
CA TYR A 118 12.96 4.21 -1.82
C TYR A 118 12.75 5.70 -1.49
N ASP A 119 13.66 6.52 -2.00
CA ASP A 119 13.59 7.98 -1.90
C ASP A 119 12.65 8.53 -2.99
N GLY A 120 11.63 9.29 -2.59
CA GLY A 120 10.65 9.82 -3.52
C GLY A 120 11.14 10.97 -4.39
N ASN A 121 12.27 11.61 -4.08
CA ASN A 121 12.83 12.67 -4.89
C ASN A 121 13.61 12.08 -6.08
N THR A 122 14.48 11.12 -5.79
CA THR A 122 15.43 10.50 -6.72
C THR A 122 14.92 9.20 -7.33
N ASN A 123 13.87 8.61 -6.76
CA ASN A 123 13.40 7.25 -7.02
C ASN A 123 14.46 6.16 -6.76
N GLY A 124 15.52 6.47 -6.01
CA GLY A 124 16.61 5.56 -5.70
C GLY A 124 16.39 4.76 -4.42
N PRO A 125 17.00 3.57 -4.27
CA PRO A 125 16.88 2.77 -3.05
C PRO A 125 17.57 3.46 -1.87
N ILE A 126 16.94 3.42 -0.70
CA ILE A 126 17.48 3.88 0.59
C ILE A 126 17.93 2.68 1.44
N ALA A 127 17.05 1.68 1.59
CA ALA A 127 17.27 0.56 2.49
C ALA A 127 16.47 -0.68 2.08
N THR A 128 16.92 -1.83 2.55
CA THR A 128 16.19 -3.10 2.55
C THR A 128 16.10 -3.57 4.00
N ILE A 129 14.88 -3.72 4.51
CA ILE A 129 14.61 -4.11 5.89
C ILE A 129 14.15 -5.57 5.89
N GLY A 130 15.03 -6.46 6.34
CA GLY A 130 14.75 -7.88 6.41
C GLY A 130 15.99 -8.77 6.30
N PRO A 131 15.81 -10.10 6.18
CA PRO A 131 14.52 -10.77 6.04
C PRO A 131 13.68 -10.63 7.32
N LEU A 132 12.41 -10.26 7.14
CA LEU A 132 11.41 -10.24 8.18
C LEU A 132 10.94 -11.69 8.42
N SER A 133 10.59 -12.03 9.67
CA SER A 133 10.00 -13.33 10.00
C SER A 133 8.50 -13.40 9.66
N ILE A 134 8.12 -12.87 8.49
CA ILE A 134 6.75 -12.81 7.95
C ILE A 134 6.76 -13.01 6.43
N ASN A 135 5.60 -13.29 5.83
CA ASN A 135 5.38 -13.23 4.38
C ASN A 135 4.70 -11.89 4.03
N PRO A 136 5.45 -10.84 3.69
CA PRO A 136 4.90 -9.50 3.56
C PRO A 136 3.95 -9.39 2.36
N LEU A 137 2.73 -8.90 2.62
CA LEU A 137 1.73 -8.63 1.59
C LEU A 137 1.52 -7.13 1.37
N PHE A 138 0.81 -6.48 2.30
CA PHE A 138 0.44 -5.08 2.19
C PHE A 138 1.21 -4.24 3.21
N VAL A 139 1.39 -2.97 2.88
CA VAL A 139 2.08 -2.00 3.72
C VAL A 139 1.18 -0.78 3.95
N ALA A 140 1.22 -0.23 5.15
CA ALA A 140 0.56 1.01 5.50
C ALA A 140 1.47 1.87 6.37
N VAL A 141 1.31 3.19 6.30
CA VAL A 141 2.18 4.16 6.97
C VAL A 141 1.36 5.04 7.91
N ASN A 142 1.87 5.24 9.13
CA ASN A 142 1.49 6.38 9.96
C ASN A 142 2.53 7.50 9.78
N PRO A 143 2.22 8.56 8.99
CA PRO A 143 3.18 9.63 8.72
C PRO A 143 3.47 10.52 9.94
N ASN A 144 2.56 10.60 10.92
CA ASN A 144 2.73 11.46 12.11
C ASN A 144 3.80 10.94 13.07
N ILE A 145 3.92 9.62 13.19
CA ILE A 145 4.93 8.97 14.05
C ILE A 145 6.00 8.23 13.24
N ASN A 146 6.00 8.40 11.91
CA ASN A 146 6.88 7.74 10.96
C ASN A 146 7.00 6.22 11.21
N ARG A 147 5.86 5.55 11.35
CA ARG A 147 5.78 4.11 11.63
C ARG A 147 5.13 3.37 10.47
N ILE A 148 5.71 2.23 10.12
CA ILE A 148 5.27 1.43 8.98
C ILE A 148 4.80 0.08 9.48
N TYR A 149 3.67 -0.36 8.94
CA TYR A 149 3.00 -1.61 9.29
C TYR A 149 2.96 -2.47 8.05
N VAL A 150 3.38 -3.73 8.17
CA VAL A 150 3.39 -4.70 7.06
C VAL A 150 2.60 -5.94 7.47
N SER A 151 1.57 -6.29 6.72
CA SER A 151 0.74 -7.46 7.02
C SER A 151 1.38 -8.76 6.52
N ASP A 152 1.21 -9.80 7.32
CA ASP A 152 1.65 -11.16 7.06
C ASP A 152 0.44 -12.07 6.79
N ASN A 153 0.37 -12.72 5.63
CA ASN A 153 -0.80 -13.50 5.22
C ASN A 153 -1.07 -14.80 6.01
N GLY A 154 -0.38 -15.00 7.13
CA GLY A 154 -0.37 -16.21 7.93
C GLY A 154 -1.76 -16.79 8.21
N THR A 155 -1.81 -18.13 8.15
CA THR A 155 -2.96 -18.96 8.50
C THR A 155 -2.49 -20.06 9.48
N PRO A 156 -3.27 -20.42 10.53
CA PRO A 156 -4.58 -19.88 10.93
C PRO A 156 -4.51 -18.58 11.74
N THR A 157 -3.33 -18.01 11.91
CA THR A 157 -3.11 -16.73 12.62
C THR A 157 -2.17 -15.86 11.79
N GLY A 158 -2.51 -14.59 11.62
CA GLY A 158 -1.65 -13.61 10.97
C GLY A 158 -0.94 -12.70 11.94
N THR A 159 0.01 -11.93 11.41
CA THR A 159 0.75 -10.92 12.16
C THR A 159 0.85 -9.61 11.37
N VAL A 160 1.22 -8.54 12.07
CA VAL A 160 1.64 -7.27 11.46
C VAL A 160 3.04 -6.94 11.96
N ALA A 161 4.02 -6.87 11.07
CA ALA A 161 5.34 -6.35 11.39
C ALA A 161 5.31 -4.83 11.52
N VAL A 162 6.03 -4.30 12.51
CA VAL A 162 6.15 -2.87 12.78
C VAL A 162 7.59 -2.44 12.52
N ILE A 163 7.75 -1.39 11.74
CA ILE A 163 9.02 -0.81 11.35
C ILE A 163 9.08 0.64 11.83
N ASP A 164 10.20 1.02 12.44
CA ASP A 164 10.55 2.41 12.72
C ASP A 164 11.10 3.06 11.45
N GLY A 165 10.34 3.99 10.89
CA GLY A 165 10.70 4.70 9.68
C GLY A 165 11.81 5.73 9.89
N ASN A 166 12.20 6.08 11.12
CA ASN A 166 13.26 7.07 11.34
C ASN A 166 14.65 6.48 11.02
N ASN A 167 14.86 5.23 11.41
CA ASN A 167 16.11 4.49 11.25
C ASN A 167 15.98 3.28 10.32
N ASN A 168 14.79 3.02 9.76
CA ASN A 168 14.48 1.87 8.89
C ASN A 168 14.78 0.52 9.58
N THR A 169 14.35 0.36 10.84
CA THR A 169 14.56 -0.88 11.60
C THR A 169 13.26 -1.58 11.95
N PHE A 170 13.29 -2.92 11.94
CA PHE A 170 12.21 -3.73 12.49
C PHE A 170 12.11 -3.55 14.02
N MET A 171 10.88 -3.34 14.51
CA MET A 171 10.60 -3.15 15.93
C MET A 171 10.01 -4.41 16.58
N SER A 172 8.93 -4.94 16.01
CA SER A 172 8.15 -6.01 16.61
C SER A 172 7.15 -6.61 15.61
N THR A 173 6.57 -7.75 15.97
CA THR A 173 5.37 -8.31 15.32
C THR A 173 4.18 -8.26 16.26
N ILE A 174 3.01 -7.91 15.73
CA ILE A 174 1.75 -7.83 16.46
C ILE A 174 0.87 -8.99 15.99
N PRO A 175 0.47 -9.91 16.88
CA PRO A 175 -0.51 -10.94 16.54
C PRO A 175 -1.87 -10.31 16.20
N VAL A 176 -2.48 -10.76 15.10
CA VAL A 176 -3.82 -10.34 14.66
C VAL A 176 -4.67 -11.56 14.29
N GLY A 177 -5.82 -11.35 13.64
CA GLY A 177 -6.67 -12.42 13.16
C GLY A 177 -6.07 -13.20 11.98
N ASP A 178 -6.81 -14.21 11.54
CA ASP A 178 -6.46 -15.09 10.41
C ASP A 178 -6.54 -14.34 9.06
N THR A 179 -5.50 -14.52 8.24
CA THR A 179 -5.39 -13.96 6.89
C THR A 179 -5.60 -12.44 6.87
N PRO A 180 -4.72 -11.67 7.54
CA PRO A 180 -4.78 -10.22 7.47
C PRO A 180 -4.38 -9.76 6.07
N LEU A 181 -5.13 -8.80 5.55
CA LEU A 181 -4.92 -8.23 4.22
C LEU A 181 -4.48 -6.77 4.33
N ARG A 182 -5.20 -5.86 3.66
CA ARG A 182 -4.94 -4.42 3.67
C ARG A 182 -5.20 -3.84 5.05
N MET A 183 -4.48 -2.75 5.32
CA MET A 183 -4.56 -2.01 6.57
C MET A 183 -4.88 -0.55 6.28
N ALA A 184 -5.67 0.07 7.16
CA ALA A 184 -5.91 1.51 7.14
C ALA A 184 -5.32 2.13 8.41
N VAL A 185 -4.69 3.28 8.27
CA VAL A 185 -4.11 4.03 9.40
C VAL A 185 -4.90 5.32 9.59
N ASN A 186 -5.34 5.57 10.82
CA ASN A 186 -5.79 6.89 11.24
C ASN A 186 -4.63 7.57 12.01
N PRO A 187 -3.91 8.52 11.38
CA PRO A 187 -2.76 9.16 12.01
C PRO A 187 -3.15 10.16 13.10
N PHE A 188 -4.41 10.63 13.15
CA PHE A 188 -4.91 11.54 14.20
C PHE A 188 -5.18 10.81 15.51
N THR A 189 -5.73 9.61 15.44
CA THR A 189 -5.99 8.79 16.63
C THR A 189 -4.86 7.80 16.93
N ASN A 190 -3.83 7.78 16.09
CA ASN A 190 -2.76 6.77 16.10
C ASN A 190 -3.32 5.34 16.19
N ARG A 191 -4.25 5.01 15.29
CA ARG A 191 -4.88 3.67 15.21
C ARG A 191 -4.63 3.04 13.85
N VAL A 192 -4.41 1.73 13.85
CA VAL A 192 -4.30 0.91 12.63
C VAL A 192 -5.42 -0.12 12.63
N PHE A 193 -6.10 -0.26 11.50
CA PHE A 193 -7.22 -1.17 11.31
C PHE A 193 -6.79 -2.25 10.32
N VAL A 194 -6.84 -3.50 10.73
CA VAL A 194 -6.38 -4.65 9.95
C VAL A 194 -7.57 -5.52 9.58
N ALA A 195 -7.82 -5.71 8.29
CA ALA A 195 -8.89 -6.60 7.83
C ALA A 195 -8.44 -8.06 7.86
N ASN A 196 -9.05 -8.87 8.74
CA ASN A 196 -8.73 -10.29 8.89
C ASN A 196 -9.77 -11.14 8.16
N ARG A 197 -9.46 -11.52 6.91
CA ARG A 197 -10.43 -12.09 5.97
C ARG A 197 -11.07 -13.36 6.50
N ASN A 198 -10.28 -14.31 6.98
CA ASN A 198 -10.80 -15.61 7.41
C ASN A 198 -11.42 -15.55 8.81
N SER A 199 -10.96 -14.63 9.67
CA SER A 199 -11.57 -14.41 10.99
C SER A 199 -12.89 -13.63 10.94
N GLY A 200 -13.20 -12.93 9.85
CA GLY A 200 -14.44 -12.16 9.73
C GLY A 200 -14.49 -10.90 10.63
N ASN A 201 -13.34 -10.36 11.00
CA ASN A 201 -13.23 -9.23 11.91
C ASN A 201 -12.14 -8.22 11.47
N ILE A 202 -12.16 -7.05 12.11
CA ILE A 202 -11.11 -6.03 12.01
C ILE A 202 -10.35 -5.97 13.33
N SER A 203 -9.03 -6.17 13.31
CA SER A 203 -8.19 -5.87 14.48
C SER A 203 -7.88 -4.38 14.52
N VAL A 204 -8.03 -3.76 15.69
CA VAL A 204 -7.65 -2.36 15.93
C VAL A 204 -6.38 -2.35 16.77
N ILE A 205 -5.31 -1.81 16.21
CA ILE A 205 -4.00 -1.67 16.84
C ILE A 205 -3.84 -0.24 17.36
N ASP A 206 -3.38 -0.11 18.60
CA ASP A 206 -2.90 1.14 19.16
C ASP A 206 -1.45 1.37 18.73
N GLY A 207 -1.21 2.48 18.03
CA GLY A 207 0.09 2.78 17.44
C GLY A 207 1.11 3.35 18.42
N ASP A 208 0.77 3.61 19.69
CA ASP A 208 1.76 3.99 20.71
C ASP A 208 2.36 2.73 21.32
N THR A 209 1.49 1.78 21.67
CA THR A 209 1.86 0.54 22.35
C THR A 209 2.19 -0.60 21.40
N ASN A 210 1.82 -0.51 20.12
CA ASN A 210 1.89 -1.59 19.14
C ASN A 210 1.17 -2.87 19.60
N THR A 211 -0.04 -2.70 20.15
CA THR A 211 -0.87 -3.83 20.62
C THR A 211 -2.29 -3.75 20.06
N VAL A 212 -2.93 -4.91 19.89
CA VAL A 212 -4.36 -4.96 19.54
C VAL A 212 -5.19 -4.56 20.75
N VAL A 213 -5.99 -3.51 20.61
CA VAL A 213 -6.87 -2.97 21.66
C VAL A 213 -8.35 -3.31 21.43
N SER A 214 -8.71 -3.77 20.23
CA SER A 214 -10.08 -4.19 19.91
C SER A 214 -10.11 -5.15 18.72
N ALA A 215 -11.16 -5.97 18.65
CA ALA A 215 -11.52 -6.77 17.50
C ALA A 215 -13.00 -6.56 17.18
N ILE A 216 -13.29 -6.03 15.99
CA ILE A 216 -14.65 -5.65 15.57
C ILE A 216 -15.16 -6.68 14.56
N GLY A 217 -16.22 -7.42 14.91
CA GLY A 217 -16.87 -8.35 13.99
C GLY A 217 -17.58 -7.61 12.85
N VAL A 218 -17.32 -8.00 11.61
CA VAL A 218 -17.89 -7.35 10.41
C VAL A 218 -18.56 -8.33 9.43
N GLY A 219 -18.67 -9.60 9.81
CA GLY A 219 -19.25 -10.66 8.99
C GLY A 219 -18.20 -11.45 8.22
N THR A 220 -18.58 -12.07 7.10
CA THR A 220 -17.67 -12.96 6.35
C THR A 220 -16.74 -12.17 5.42
N THR A 221 -15.46 -12.56 5.38
CA THR A 221 -14.46 -12.12 4.38
C THR A 221 -14.27 -10.60 4.25
N PRO A 222 -13.95 -9.87 5.34
CA PRO A 222 -13.57 -8.47 5.19
C PRO A 222 -12.35 -8.34 4.27
N VAL A 223 -12.48 -7.45 3.30
CA VAL A 223 -11.39 -6.90 2.51
C VAL A 223 -11.33 -5.41 2.81
N GLY A 224 -10.14 -4.88 3.11
CA GLY A 224 -9.95 -3.43 3.19
C GLY A 224 -9.68 -2.88 1.80
N GLU A 225 -10.10 -1.66 1.50
CA GLU A 225 -9.45 -0.83 0.49
C GLU A 225 -9.02 0.41 1.27
N GLY A 226 -7.70 0.66 1.33
CA GLY A 226 -7.14 1.74 2.14
C GLY A 226 -7.39 3.10 1.50
N VAL A 227 -8.63 3.61 1.53
CA VAL A 227 -8.92 4.98 1.13
C VAL A 227 -9.24 5.77 2.39
N MET A 228 -8.25 6.48 2.94
CA MET A 228 -8.53 7.56 3.88
C MET A 228 -8.60 8.86 3.07
N LEU A 229 -9.81 9.37 2.88
CA LEU A 229 -10.04 10.76 2.50
C LEU A 229 -9.87 11.61 3.77
N LEU A 230 -8.92 12.53 3.74
CA LEU A 230 -8.90 13.68 4.66
C LEU A 230 -9.49 14.88 3.95
#